data_AF-Q30R40-F1
#
_entry.id   AF-Q30R40-F1
#
_cell.length_a   1.000
_cell.length_b   1.000
_cell.length_c   1.000
_cell.angle_alpha   90.00
_cell.angle_beta   90.00
_cell.angle_gamma   90.00
#
_symmetry.space_group_name_H-M   'P 1'
#
loop_
_entity.id
_entity.type
_entity.pdbx_description
1 polymer ?
#
loop_
_entity_poly.entity_id
_entity_poly.type
_entity_poly.pdbx_seq_one_letter_code
_entity_poly.pdbx_strand_id
1 'polypeptide(L)'
;MNYKFTEKRVPQNAHLRNKIDIMIKNGDIFIEKNFIHLDVLNYKYEIKEAVEELSLEEDIILELIEDYIVEILKSKILFYKYIDELKKDSVDKKNLNYSKIRDLAHKNLGVVKNLRIKDAQKFLEKIVVEENLDYLRLYAKALEISATKLNPLCAYETLKLIAIKETL
;
A
#
# COMPACT_ATOMS: atom_id res chain seq x y z
N MET A 1 22.72 -26.33 -8.48
CA MET A 1 23.56 -25.11 -8.54
C MET A 1 23.02 -24.13 -7.52
N ASN A 2 23.88 -23.64 -6.62
CA ASN A 2 23.47 -22.94 -5.40
C ASN A 2 23.75 -21.43 -5.58
N TYR A 3 22.74 -20.66 -6.00
CA TYR A 3 22.87 -19.19 -6.10
C TYR A 3 22.72 -18.57 -4.70
N LYS A 4 23.82 -18.51 -3.95
CA LYS A 4 23.92 -17.63 -2.79
C LYS A 4 24.12 -16.19 -3.30
N PHE A 5 23.05 -15.42 -3.41
CA PHE A 5 23.12 -13.96 -3.42
C PHE A 5 23.57 -13.49 -2.03
N THR A 6 24.86 -13.63 -1.71
CA THR A 6 25.47 -12.82 -0.66
C THR A 6 25.60 -11.42 -1.23
N GLU A 7 24.60 -10.57 -1.02
CA GLU A 7 24.72 -9.13 -1.26
C GLU A 7 26.00 -8.64 -0.58
N LYS A 8 27.02 -8.35 -1.38
CA LYS A 8 28.23 -7.70 -0.89
C LYS A 8 27.81 -6.39 -0.23
N ARG A 9 28.29 -6.18 1.01
CA ARG A 9 28.10 -4.95 1.79
C ARG A 9 28.82 -3.77 1.10
N VAL A 10 28.22 -3.22 0.05
CA VAL A 10 28.67 -1.99 -0.60
C VAL A 10 28.04 -0.80 0.16
N PRO A 11 28.74 0.31 0.39
CA PRO A 11 28.22 1.47 1.14
C PRO A 11 26.89 2.03 0.59
N GLN A 12 26.67 1.89 -0.73
CA GLN A 12 25.42 2.26 -1.40
C GLN A 12 24.22 1.42 -0.92
N ASN A 13 24.45 0.14 -0.59
CA ASN A 13 23.42 -0.74 0.00
C ASN A 13 23.10 -0.33 1.44
N ALA A 14 24.07 0.20 2.19
CA ALA A 14 23.84 0.69 3.54
C ALA A 14 22.95 1.95 3.55
N HIS A 15 23.21 2.91 2.65
CA HIS A 15 22.36 4.11 2.52
C HIS A 15 20.93 3.77 2.08
N LEU A 16 20.79 2.84 1.12
CA LEU A 16 19.49 2.36 0.67
C LEU A 16 18.69 1.69 1.80
N ARG A 17 19.33 0.77 2.53
CA ARG A 17 18.73 0.10 3.69
C ARG A 17 18.27 1.12 4.74
N ASN A 18 19.13 2.09 5.08
CA ASN A 18 18.77 3.13 6.05
C ASN A 18 17.53 3.93 5.62
N LYS A 19 17.40 4.26 4.34
CA LYS A 19 16.21 4.95 3.82
C LYS A 19 14.96 4.11 3.93
N ILE A 20 15.06 2.82 3.60
CA ILE A 20 13.96 1.86 3.73
C ILE A 20 13.56 1.71 5.20
N ASP A 21 14.51 1.55 6.10
CA ASP A 21 14.26 1.40 7.54
C ASP A 21 13.54 2.63 8.12
N ILE A 22 13.98 3.84 7.73
CA ILE A 22 13.32 5.09 8.13
C ILE A 22 11.88 5.15 7.57
N MET A 23 11.68 4.74 6.32
CA MET A 23 10.37 4.71 5.67
C MET A 23 9.40 3.76 6.41
N ILE A 24 9.86 2.55 6.75
CA ILE A 24 9.07 1.57 7.50
C ILE A 24 8.74 2.12 8.89
N LYS A 25 9.74 2.62 9.63
CA LYS A 25 9.55 3.15 10.98
C LYS A 25 8.55 4.31 11.01
N ASN A 26 8.64 5.24 10.06
CA ASN A 26 7.69 6.35 9.94
C ASN A 26 6.28 5.84 9.60
N GLY A 27 6.20 4.78 8.78
CA GLY A 27 4.96 4.07 8.49
C GLY A 27 4.33 3.48 9.75
N ASP A 28 5.10 2.78 10.59
CA ASP A 28 4.62 2.20 11.84
C ASP A 28 4.06 3.27 12.79
N ILE A 29 4.81 4.34 13.01
CA ILE A 29 4.37 5.49 13.83
C ILE A 29 3.06 6.08 13.29
N PHE A 30 2.93 6.17 11.96
CA PHE A 30 1.71 6.67 11.33
C PHE A 30 0.51 5.75 11.57
N ILE A 31 0.67 4.44 11.39
CA ILE A 31 -0.41 3.47 11.62
C ILE A 31 -0.80 3.46 13.10
N GLU A 32 0.17 3.47 14.01
CA GLU A 32 -0.08 3.48 15.45
C GLU A 32 -0.88 4.70 15.87
N LYS A 33 -0.47 5.89 15.41
CA LYS A 33 -1.13 7.15 15.77
C LYS A 33 -2.57 7.25 15.26
N ASN A 34 -2.87 6.72 14.08
CA ASN A 34 -4.15 6.95 13.41
C ASN A 34 -5.10 5.74 13.45
N PHE A 35 -4.58 4.52 13.60
CA PHE A 35 -5.33 3.28 13.37
C PHE A 35 -5.11 2.20 14.43
N ILE A 36 -4.71 2.57 15.65
CA ILE A 36 -4.58 1.63 16.77
C ILE A 36 -5.85 0.81 17.01
N HIS A 37 -7.03 1.39 16.75
CA HIS A 37 -8.34 0.77 16.91
C HIS A 37 -8.68 -0.30 15.85
N LEU A 38 -7.92 -0.39 14.75
CA LEU A 38 -8.17 -1.35 13.67
C LEU A 38 -7.42 -2.68 13.83
N ASP A 39 -6.58 -2.80 14.86
CA ASP A 39 -5.78 -4.00 15.14
C ASP A 39 -5.02 -4.49 13.89
N VAL A 40 -4.29 -3.58 13.27
CA VAL A 40 -3.50 -3.78 12.04
C VAL A 40 -2.00 -3.77 12.31
N LEU A 41 -1.57 -3.33 13.49
CA LEU A 41 -0.14 -3.19 13.84
C LEU A 41 0.58 -4.53 13.98
N ASN A 42 -0.12 -5.53 14.52
CA ASN A 42 0.44 -6.85 14.80
C ASN A 42 0.35 -7.81 13.62
N TYR A 43 -0.36 -7.41 12.55
CA TYR A 43 -0.48 -8.25 11.38
C TYR A 43 0.83 -8.27 10.61
N LYS A 44 1.30 -9.48 10.31
CA LYS A 44 2.44 -9.73 9.45
C LYS A 44 2.01 -10.71 8.37
N TYR A 45 2.23 -10.33 7.13
CA TYR A 45 1.99 -11.21 6.00
C TYR A 45 3.08 -12.29 5.97
N GLU A 46 2.67 -13.55 6.01
CA GLU A 46 3.57 -14.69 5.93
C GLU A 46 3.40 -15.38 4.57
N ILE A 47 4.45 -15.33 3.74
CA ILE A 47 4.42 -15.92 2.38
C ILE A 47 4.08 -17.41 2.43
N LYS A 48 4.57 -18.13 3.45
CA LYS A 48 4.29 -19.55 3.62
C LYS A 48 2.80 -19.84 3.87
N GLU A 49 2.13 -19.02 4.68
CA GLU A 49 0.68 -19.12 4.89
C GLU A 49 -0.05 -18.91 3.56
N ALA A 50 0.37 -17.93 2.75
CA ALA A 50 -0.22 -17.68 1.45
C ALA A 50 0.03 -18.81 0.43
N VAL A 51 1.23 -19.40 0.40
CA VAL A 51 1.56 -20.57 -0.44
C VAL A 51 0.64 -21.75 -0.10
N GLU A 52 0.45 -22.02 1.20
CA GLU A 52 -0.44 -23.10 1.66
C GLU A 52 -1.91 -22.80 1.34
N GLU A 53 -2.40 -21.59 1.66
CA GLU A 53 -3.81 -21.21 1.45
C GLU A 53 -4.21 -21.10 -0.01
N LEU A 54 -3.30 -20.64 -0.88
CA LEU A 54 -3.57 -20.41 -2.30
C LEU A 54 -3.16 -21.58 -3.18
N SER A 55 -2.40 -22.54 -2.64
CA SER A 55 -1.86 -23.69 -3.38
C SER A 55 -1.07 -23.25 -4.62
N LEU A 56 -0.24 -22.21 -4.45
CA LEU A 56 0.62 -21.63 -5.48
C LEU A 56 2.09 -21.74 -5.08
N GLU A 57 2.98 -21.76 -6.05
CA GLU A 57 4.42 -21.74 -5.81
C GLU A 57 4.86 -20.39 -5.20
N GLU A 58 5.92 -20.42 -4.38
CA GLU A 58 6.39 -19.24 -3.63
C GLU A 58 6.81 -18.08 -4.54
N ASP A 59 7.42 -18.39 -5.67
CA ASP A 59 7.82 -17.42 -6.70
C ASP A 59 6.60 -16.72 -7.32
N ILE A 60 5.53 -17.47 -7.63
CA ILE A 60 4.27 -16.90 -8.12
C ILE A 60 3.66 -15.95 -7.07
N ILE A 61 3.67 -16.34 -5.79
CA ILE A 61 3.17 -15.48 -4.71
C ILE A 61 3.99 -14.19 -4.60
N LEU A 62 5.31 -14.29 -4.72
CA LEU A 62 6.21 -13.13 -4.70
C LEU A 62 5.93 -12.17 -5.86
N GLU A 63 5.80 -12.69 -7.09
CA GLU A 63 5.45 -11.88 -8.27
C GLU A 63 4.10 -11.17 -8.08
N LEU A 64 3.08 -11.90 -7.59
CA LEU A 64 1.76 -11.32 -7.32
C LEU A 64 1.80 -10.22 -6.24
N ILE A 65 2.65 -10.36 -5.23
CA ILE A 65 2.86 -9.33 -4.21
C ILE A 65 3.52 -8.09 -4.82
N GLU A 66 4.51 -8.26 -5.69
CA GLU A 66 5.16 -7.14 -6.38
C GLU A 66 4.18 -6.38 -7.29
N ASP A 67 3.37 -7.12 -8.07
CA ASP A 67 2.30 -6.54 -8.88
C ASP A 67 1.28 -5.78 -8.04
N TYR A 68 0.87 -6.36 -6.91
CA TYR A 68 -0.03 -5.72 -5.95
C TYR A 68 0.56 -4.41 -5.40
N ILE A 69 1.84 -4.40 -5.01
CA ILE A 69 2.51 -3.20 -4.51
C ILE A 69 2.46 -2.10 -5.56
N VAL A 70 2.81 -2.43 -6.81
CA VAL A 70 2.75 -1.46 -7.91
C VAL A 70 1.33 -0.94 -8.13
N GLU A 71 0.32 -1.81 -8.09
CA GLU A 71 -1.08 -1.41 -8.27
C GLU A 71 -1.57 -0.50 -7.13
N ILE A 72 -1.24 -0.79 -5.88
CA ILE A 72 -1.65 0.05 -4.74
C ILE A 72 -0.96 1.40 -4.76
N LEU A 73 0.33 1.45 -5.08
CA LEU A 73 1.06 2.72 -5.16
C LEU A 73 0.52 3.61 -6.27
N LYS A 74 0.11 3.04 -7.41
CA LYS A 74 -0.62 3.78 -8.46
C LYS A 74 -2.02 4.18 -8.01
N SER A 75 -2.76 3.28 -7.36
CA SER A 75 -4.11 3.55 -6.86
C SER A 75 -4.13 4.66 -5.82
N LYS A 76 -3.09 4.76 -4.97
CA LYS A 76 -2.92 5.88 -4.02
C LYS A 76 -2.98 7.23 -4.74
N ILE A 77 -2.28 7.39 -5.87
CA ILE A 77 -2.30 8.64 -6.64
C ILE A 77 -3.72 8.97 -7.08
N LEU A 78 -4.46 7.97 -7.57
CA LEU A 78 -5.85 8.14 -7.97
C LEU A 78 -6.77 8.46 -6.78
N PHE A 79 -6.60 7.80 -5.64
CA PHE A 79 -7.34 8.12 -4.42
C PHE A 79 -7.14 9.58 -4.03
N TYR A 80 -5.90 10.05 -3.97
CA TYR A 80 -5.61 11.44 -3.61
C TYR A 80 -6.22 12.41 -4.62
N LYS A 81 -6.09 12.12 -5.92
CA LYS A 81 -6.73 12.91 -6.98
C LYS A 81 -8.25 13.02 -6.78
N TYR A 82 -8.93 11.91 -6.56
CA TYR A 82 -10.39 11.91 -6.37
C TYR A 82 -10.81 12.57 -5.06
N ILE A 83 -10.03 12.42 -3.99
CA ILE A 83 -10.27 13.14 -2.72
C ILE A 83 -10.11 14.65 -2.92
N ASP A 84 -9.09 15.10 -3.65
CA ASP A 84 -8.87 16.51 -3.92
C ASP A 84 -9.96 17.09 -4.85
N GLU A 85 -10.45 16.31 -5.83
CA GLU A 85 -11.65 16.63 -6.62
C GLU A 85 -12.87 16.86 -5.71
N LEU A 86 -13.13 15.95 -4.77
CA LEU A 86 -14.24 16.09 -3.80
C LEU A 86 -14.06 17.25 -2.83
N LYS A 87 -12.82 17.52 -2.38
CA LYS A 87 -12.54 18.69 -1.52
C LYS A 87 -12.88 19.98 -2.25
N LYS A 88 -12.55 20.08 -3.54
CA LYS A 88 -12.92 21.22 -4.37
C LYS A 88 -14.44 21.35 -4.52
N ASP A 89 -15.12 20.26 -4.84
CA ASP A 89 -16.58 20.26 -4.96
C ASP A 89 -17.29 20.60 -3.64
N SER A 90 -16.71 20.20 -2.50
CA SER A 90 -17.20 20.58 -1.17
C SER A 90 -17.10 22.09 -0.93
N VAL A 91 -16.00 22.72 -1.35
CA VAL A 91 -15.82 24.18 -1.26
C VAL A 91 -16.82 24.90 -2.19
N ASP A 92 -17.04 24.34 -3.37
CA ASP A 92 -18.02 24.84 -4.35
C ASP A 92 -19.48 24.54 -3.95
N LYS A 93 -19.72 23.92 -2.78
CA LYS A 93 -21.04 23.50 -2.27
C LYS A 93 -21.83 22.60 -3.22
N LYS A 94 -21.13 21.79 -4.01
CA LYS A 94 -21.74 20.76 -4.86
C LYS A 94 -22.01 19.49 -4.05
N ASN A 95 -22.93 18.67 -4.55
CA ASN A 95 -23.13 17.33 -4.01
C ASN A 95 -21.89 16.47 -4.26
N LEU A 96 -21.38 15.83 -3.21
CA LEU A 96 -20.19 15.00 -3.27
C LEU A 96 -20.53 13.62 -3.82
N ASN A 97 -19.83 13.20 -4.87
CA ASN A 97 -20.01 11.88 -5.47
C ASN A 97 -18.78 11.00 -5.21
N TYR A 98 -18.93 10.08 -4.26
CA TYR A 98 -17.86 9.17 -3.84
C TYR A 98 -17.68 7.95 -4.76
N SER A 99 -18.45 7.80 -5.85
CA SER A 99 -18.44 6.58 -6.66
C SER A 99 -17.05 6.18 -7.14
N LYS A 100 -16.25 7.14 -7.65
CA LYS A 100 -14.88 6.87 -8.14
C LYS A 100 -13.98 6.29 -7.04
N ILE A 101 -14.10 6.77 -5.81
CA ILE A 101 -13.33 6.29 -4.66
C ILE A 101 -13.79 4.89 -4.28
N ARG A 102 -15.12 4.69 -4.19
CA ARG A 102 -15.72 3.39 -3.84
C ARG A 102 -15.38 2.31 -4.86
N ASP A 103 -15.48 2.61 -6.15
CA ASP A 103 -15.16 1.68 -7.24
C ASP A 103 -13.67 1.29 -7.21
N LEU A 104 -12.78 2.28 -7.01
CA LEU A 104 -11.35 2.02 -6.89
C LEU A 104 -11.02 1.18 -5.65
N ALA A 105 -11.69 1.44 -4.52
CA ALA A 105 -11.55 0.65 -3.31
C ALA A 105 -12.06 -0.78 -3.50
N HIS A 106 -13.22 -0.97 -4.14
CA HIS A 106 -13.75 -2.30 -4.43
C HIS A 106 -12.85 -3.12 -5.34
N LYS A 107 -12.27 -2.50 -6.37
CA LYS A 107 -11.30 -3.17 -7.24
C LYS A 107 -10.09 -3.66 -6.45
N ASN A 108 -9.47 -2.78 -5.68
CA ASN A 108 -8.31 -3.12 -4.84
C ASN A 108 -8.68 -4.14 -3.74
N LEU A 109 -9.92 -4.08 -3.23
CA LEU A 109 -10.44 -5.03 -2.24
C LEU A 109 -10.48 -6.46 -2.78
N GLY A 110 -10.82 -6.64 -4.06
CA GLY A 110 -10.76 -7.93 -4.73
C GLY A 110 -9.33 -8.50 -4.73
N VAL A 111 -8.34 -7.67 -5.07
CA VAL A 111 -6.93 -8.07 -5.13
C VAL A 111 -6.40 -8.50 -3.75
N VAL A 112 -6.60 -7.67 -2.72
CA VAL A 112 -6.10 -7.99 -1.36
C VAL A 112 -6.77 -9.23 -0.77
N LYS A 113 -8.04 -9.50 -1.09
CA LYS A 113 -8.75 -10.71 -0.64
C LYS A 113 -8.18 -11.95 -1.30
N ASN A 114 -7.87 -11.88 -2.59
CA ASN A 114 -7.25 -12.98 -3.32
C ASN A 114 -5.85 -13.29 -2.81
N LEU A 115 -5.10 -12.26 -2.41
CA LEU A 115 -3.76 -12.41 -1.84
C LEU A 115 -3.76 -12.57 -0.32
N ARG A 116 -4.90 -12.58 0.37
CA ARG A 116 -4.98 -12.73 1.85
C ARG A 116 -4.25 -11.65 2.66
N ILE A 117 -4.17 -10.43 2.12
CA ILE A 117 -3.50 -9.29 2.77
C ILE A 117 -4.48 -8.60 3.73
N LYS A 118 -4.53 -9.06 4.98
CA LYS A 118 -5.60 -8.77 5.95
C LYS A 118 -5.64 -7.30 6.41
N ASP A 119 -4.49 -6.65 6.59
CA ASP A 119 -4.42 -5.24 7.00
C ASP A 119 -4.92 -4.30 5.90
N ALA A 120 -4.48 -4.49 4.65
CA ALA A 120 -4.94 -3.73 3.51
C ALA A 120 -6.44 -3.93 3.25
N GLN A 121 -6.94 -5.16 3.44
CA GLN A 121 -8.37 -5.46 3.40
C GLN A 121 -9.16 -4.57 4.36
N LYS A 122 -8.73 -4.46 5.64
CA LYS A 122 -9.41 -3.62 6.64
C LYS A 122 -9.46 -2.15 6.22
N PHE A 123 -8.38 -1.60 5.66
CA PHE A 123 -8.38 -0.21 5.19
C PHE A 123 -9.33 -0.01 4.01
N LEU A 124 -9.34 -0.92 3.04
CA LEU A 124 -10.21 -0.83 1.87
C LEU A 124 -11.69 -0.95 2.24
N GLU A 125 -12.04 -1.83 3.18
CA GLU A 125 -13.40 -1.93 3.71
C GLU A 125 -13.85 -0.63 4.39
N LYS A 126 -12.95 0.09 5.06
CA LYS A 126 -13.25 1.42 5.62
C LYS A 126 -13.42 2.47 4.52
N ILE A 127 -12.57 2.49 3.50
CA ILE A 127 -12.66 3.45 2.39
C ILE A 127 -14.00 3.35 1.66
N VAL A 128 -14.53 2.14 1.47
CA VAL A 128 -15.81 1.92 0.75
C VAL A 128 -16.98 2.68 1.40
N VAL A 129 -16.98 2.80 2.73
CA VAL A 129 -18.09 3.39 3.49
C VAL A 129 -17.79 4.78 4.04
N GLU A 130 -16.54 5.23 3.99
CA GLU A 130 -16.11 6.52 4.55
C GLU A 130 -16.52 7.69 3.65
N GLU A 131 -17.01 8.77 4.28
CA GLU A 131 -17.42 10.00 3.60
C GLU A 131 -16.60 11.21 4.08
N ASN A 132 -15.90 11.09 5.22
CA ASN A 132 -14.97 12.10 5.69
C ASN A 132 -13.69 12.10 4.83
N LEU A 133 -13.48 13.20 4.11
CA LEU A 133 -12.38 13.37 3.16
C LEU A 133 -10.99 13.32 3.82
N ASP A 134 -10.87 13.68 5.10
CA ASP A 134 -9.60 13.60 5.82
C ASP A 134 -9.29 12.16 6.24
N TYR A 135 -10.30 11.41 6.70
CA TYR A 135 -10.12 9.97 6.98
C TYR A 135 -9.83 9.18 5.70
N LEU A 136 -10.49 9.47 4.58
CA LEU A 136 -10.17 8.86 3.28
C LEU A 136 -8.69 9.04 2.91
N ARG A 137 -8.13 10.23 3.15
CA ARG A 137 -6.71 10.51 2.88
C ARG A 137 -5.80 9.73 3.83
N LEU A 138 -6.17 9.59 5.10
CA LEU A 138 -5.42 8.77 6.06
C LEU A 138 -5.45 7.29 5.67
N TYR A 139 -6.59 6.75 5.24
CA TYR A 139 -6.69 5.35 4.78
C TYR A 139 -5.88 5.10 3.50
N ALA A 140 -5.92 6.02 2.54
CA ALA A 140 -5.09 5.92 1.34
C ALA A 140 -3.59 5.92 1.67
N LYS A 141 -3.17 6.69 2.67
CA LYS A 141 -1.79 6.66 3.19
C LYS A 141 -1.46 5.34 3.89
N ALA A 142 -2.41 4.80 4.66
CA ALA A 142 -2.26 3.52 5.33
C ALA A 142 -2.06 2.37 4.34
N LEU A 143 -2.77 2.38 3.21
CA LEU A 143 -2.61 1.40 2.13
C LEU A 143 -1.22 1.41 1.49
N GLU A 144 -0.66 2.60 1.27
CA GLU A 144 0.74 2.71 0.82
C GLU A 144 1.70 2.08 1.83
N ILE A 145 1.49 2.35 3.12
CA ILE A 145 2.34 1.81 4.19
C ILE A 145 2.21 0.28 4.27
N SER A 146 1.00 -0.27 4.20
CA SER A 146 0.80 -1.73 4.21
C SER A 146 1.49 -2.39 3.02
N ALA A 147 1.33 -1.85 1.81
CA ALA A 147 2.02 -2.35 0.62
C ALA A 147 3.55 -2.27 0.76
N THR A 148 4.05 -1.15 1.31
CA THR A 148 5.48 -0.95 1.56
C THR A 148 6.07 -2.01 2.49
N LYS A 149 5.31 -2.49 3.48
CA LYS A 149 5.78 -3.51 4.42
C LYS A 149 5.93 -4.89 3.79
N LEU A 150 5.19 -5.20 2.73
CA LEU A 150 5.24 -6.51 2.07
C LEU A 150 6.58 -6.74 1.36
N ASN A 151 7.02 -5.76 0.58
CA ASN A 151 8.34 -5.76 -0.05
C ASN A 151 8.88 -4.33 -0.11
N PRO A 152 9.64 -3.90 0.91
CA PRO A 152 10.09 -2.52 1.03
C PRO A 152 11.02 -2.04 -0.08
N LEU A 153 11.81 -2.95 -0.67
CA LEU A 153 12.68 -2.62 -1.78
C LEU A 153 11.88 -2.32 -3.05
N CYS A 154 10.97 -3.24 -3.42
CA CYS A 154 10.07 -3.06 -4.56
C CYS A 154 9.23 -1.78 -4.44
N ALA A 155 8.66 -1.53 -3.25
CA ALA A 155 7.89 -0.32 -2.99
C ALA A 155 8.73 0.95 -3.14
N TYR A 156 9.94 0.99 -2.58
CA TYR A 156 10.83 2.14 -2.68
C TYR A 156 11.25 2.44 -4.13
N GLU A 157 11.59 1.40 -4.90
CA GLU A 157 11.92 1.55 -6.32
C GLU A 157 10.72 2.03 -7.14
N THR A 158 9.54 1.48 -6.87
CA THR A 158 8.30 1.91 -7.52
C THR A 158 7.98 3.38 -7.23
N LEU A 159 8.09 3.81 -5.97
CA LEU A 159 7.88 5.20 -5.57
C LEU A 159 8.85 6.15 -6.29
N LYS A 160 10.11 5.76 -6.45
CA LYS A 160 11.08 6.54 -7.24
C LYS A 160 10.67 6.66 -8.70
N LEU A 161 10.25 5.56 -9.33
CA LEU A 161 9.82 5.57 -10.73
C LEU A 161 8.58 6.45 -10.95
N ILE A 162 7.62 6.40 -10.01
CA ILE A 162 6.45 7.27 -10.01
C ILE A 162 6.89 8.74 -9.93
N ALA A 163 7.77 9.08 -8.98
CA ALA A 163 8.23 10.45 -8.80
C ALA A 163 8.94 11.00 -10.05
N ILE A 164 9.74 10.18 -10.75
CA ILE A 164 10.40 10.58 -12.00
C ILE A 164 9.37 10.89 -13.09
N LYS A 165 8.32 10.07 -13.21
CA LYS A 165 7.26 10.28 -14.22
C LYS A 165 6.42 11.52 -13.97
N GLU A 166 6.22 11.93 -12.73
CA GLU A 166 5.49 13.16 -12.39
C GLU A 166 6.32 14.43 -12.66
N THR A 167 7.65 14.30 -12.78
CA THR A 167 8.57 15.42 -13.07
C THR A 167 8.89 15.61 -14.57
N LEU A 168 8.41 14.71 -15.43
CA LEU A 168 8.55 14.76 -16.90
C LEU A 168 7.30 15.35 -17.53
#